data_AF-H8FQX9-F1
#
_entry.id   AF-H8FQX9-F1
#
_cell.length_a   1.000
_cell.length_b   1.000
_cell.length_c   1.000
_cell.angle_alpha   90.00
_cell.angle_beta   90.00
_cell.angle_gamma   90.00
#
_symmetry.space_group_name_H-M   'P 1'
#
loop_
_entity.id
_entity.type
_entity.pdbx_description
1 polymer ?
#
loop_
_entity_poly.entity_id
_entity_poly.type
_entity_poly.pdbx_seq_one_letter_code
_entity_poly.pdbx_strand_id
1 'polypeptide(L)'
;MHLNEDAETLVFSGDLALPRAEEMRDTLLAALDGGRSVVIDISQTTELDLSTIQLILAARLSAERRGVSLRLKSPADGALAATLLAAGLTGGPLSTDSQFWTEGT
;
A
#
# COMPACT_ATOMS: atom_id res chain seq x y z
N MET A 1 -18.55 6.99 -10.65
CA MET A 1 -17.23 6.56 -10.17
C MET A 1 -16.33 6.53 -11.39
N HIS A 2 -15.57 7.60 -11.65
CA HIS A 2 -14.61 7.61 -12.75
C HIS A 2 -13.47 6.67 -12.34
N LEU A 3 -13.32 5.54 -13.04
CA LEU A 3 -12.07 4.81 -13.02
C LEU A 3 -11.02 5.79 -13.57
N ASN A 4 -10.11 6.23 -12.71
CA ASN A 4 -9.08 7.18 -13.09
C ASN A 4 -8.14 6.46 -14.08
N GLU A 5 -8.34 6.65 -15.38
CA GLU A 5 -7.54 6.00 -16.43
C GLU A 5 -6.06 6.45 -16.43
N ASP A 6 -5.73 7.47 -15.62
CA ASP A 6 -4.38 8.04 -15.45
C ASP A 6 -3.63 7.57 -14.17
N ALA A 7 -4.06 6.47 -13.52
CA ALA A 7 -3.36 5.96 -12.34
C ALA A 7 -2.10 5.12 -12.70
N GLU A 8 -0.99 5.40 -12.03
CA GLU A 8 0.23 4.59 -12.11
C GLU A 8 0.11 3.38 -11.19
N THR A 9 0.29 2.17 -11.74
CA THR A 9 0.26 0.93 -10.95
C THR A 9 1.69 0.47 -10.64
N LEU A 10 2.01 0.38 -9.36
CA LEU A 10 3.26 -0.17 -8.85
C LEU A 10 3.06 -1.63 -8.47
N VAL A 11 3.75 -2.54 -9.15
CA VAL A 11 3.68 -3.97 -8.86
C VAL A 11 4.88 -4.36 -8.02
N PHE A 12 4.61 -4.91 -6.85
CA PHE A 12 5.60 -5.51 -5.97
C PHE A 12 5.37 -7.02 -5.90
N SER A 13 6.46 -7.80 -5.92
CA SER A 13 6.39 -9.26 -5.99
C SER A 13 7.54 -9.92 -5.23
N GLY A 14 7.31 -11.17 -4.81
CA GLY A 14 8.26 -11.95 -4.02
C GLY A 14 8.25 -11.55 -2.55
N ASP A 15 9.41 -11.71 -1.89
CA ASP A 15 9.62 -11.31 -0.51
C ASP A 15 9.83 -9.79 -0.42
N LEU A 16 8.96 -9.11 0.32
CA LEU A 16 8.99 -7.66 0.59
C LEU A 16 9.39 -7.34 2.04
N ALA A 17 10.25 -8.13 2.66
CA ALA A 17 10.80 -7.82 3.97
C ALA A 17 11.77 -6.61 3.96
N LEU A 18 12.26 -6.25 5.15
CA LEU A 18 13.17 -5.14 5.42
C LEU A 18 14.31 -4.91 4.40
N PRO A 19 14.99 -5.94 3.83
CA PRO A 19 16.04 -5.72 2.83
C PRO A 19 15.58 -4.97 1.57
N ARG A 20 14.28 -5.02 1.23
CA ARG A 20 13.70 -4.32 0.08
C ARG A 20 12.98 -3.03 0.45
N ALA A 21 12.99 -2.64 1.73
CA ALA A 21 12.29 -1.46 2.22
C ALA A 21 12.79 -0.17 1.53
N GLU A 22 14.09 -0.04 1.28
CA GLU A 22 14.67 1.12 0.59
C GLU A 22 14.20 1.20 -0.86
N GLU A 23 14.28 0.09 -1.60
CA GLU A 23 13.81 -0.02 -2.99
C GLU A 23 12.32 0.33 -3.10
N MET A 24 11.50 -0.21 -2.19
CA MET A 24 10.07 0.07 -2.16
C MET A 24 9.79 1.54 -1.83
N ARG A 25 10.49 2.11 -0.85
CA ARG A 25 10.36 3.53 -0.49
C ARG A 25 10.68 4.44 -1.68
N ASP A 26 11.80 4.22 -2.35
CA ASP A 26 12.23 5.05 -3.48
C ASP A 26 11.25 4.95 -4.65
N THR A 27 10.74 3.75 -4.92
CA THR A 27 9.70 3.52 -5.93
C THR A 27 8.41 4.27 -5.60
N LEU A 28 7.96 4.22 -4.34
CA LEU A 28 6.77 4.93 -3.89
C LEU A 28 6.94 6.45 -4.00
N LEU A 29 8.09 6.99 -3.58
CA LEU A 29 8.35 8.43 -3.67
C LEU A 29 8.41 8.91 -5.11
N ALA A 30 9.08 8.18 -6.00
CA ALA A 30 9.17 8.53 -7.42
C ALA A 30 7.79 8.59 -8.08
N ALA A 31 6.92 7.61 -7.81
CA ALA A 31 5.56 7.59 -8.35
C ALA A 31 4.71 8.76 -7.82
N LEU A 32 4.81 9.05 -6.51
CA LEU A 32 4.07 10.15 -5.89
C LEU A 32 4.52 11.52 -6.39
N ASP A 33 5.82 11.70 -6.65
CA ASP A 33 6.36 12.94 -7.21
C ASP A 33 5.94 13.15 -8.68
N GLY A 34 5.51 12.08 -9.37
CA GLY A 34 4.89 12.14 -10.70
C GLY A 34 3.50 12.80 -10.73
N GLY A 35 2.88 13.06 -9.58
CA GLY A 35 1.62 13.80 -9.47
C GLY A 35 0.36 13.03 -9.93
N ARG A 36 0.51 11.75 -10.30
CA ARG A 36 -0.61 10.88 -10.70
C ARG A 36 -1.14 10.10 -9.50
N SER A 37 -2.36 9.59 -9.63
CA SER A 37 -2.89 8.61 -8.67
C SER A 37 -2.03 7.34 -8.70
N VAL A 38 -1.81 6.73 -7.55
CA VAL A 38 -0.99 5.51 -7.42
C VAL A 38 -1.85 4.32 -6.98
N VAL A 39 -1.68 3.19 -7.65
CA VAL A 39 -2.26 1.90 -7.27
C VAL A 39 -1.12 0.96 -6.87
N ILE A 40 -1.19 0.39 -5.67
CA ILE A 40 -0.22 -0.61 -5.19
C ILE A 40 -0.79 -2.00 -5.46
N ASP A 41 -0.07 -2.79 -6.26
CA ASP A 41 -0.35 -4.19 -6.52
C ASP A 41 0.70 -5.06 -5.80
N ILE A 42 0.23 -5.81 -4.80
CA ILE A 42 1.02 -6.76 -4.00
C ILE A 42 0.51 -8.18 -4.17
N SER A 43 -0.32 -8.45 -5.18
CA SER A 43 -0.92 -9.77 -5.41
C SER A 43 0.09 -10.88 -5.72
N GLN A 44 1.34 -10.51 -6.05
CA GLN A 44 2.44 -11.44 -6.34
C GLN A 44 3.47 -11.50 -5.20
N THR A 45 3.14 -10.97 -4.02
CA THR A 45 4.01 -11.02 -2.84
C THR A 45 3.84 -12.35 -2.11
N THR A 46 4.96 -12.94 -1.71
CA THR A 46 4.98 -14.22 -0.99
C THR A 46 5.14 -14.02 0.51
N GLU A 47 5.90 -13.01 0.90
CA GLU A 47 6.16 -12.64 2.29
C GLU A 47 6.25 -11.11 2.40
N LEU A 48 5.82 -10.57 3.54
CA LEU A 48 5.97 -9.16 3.89
C LEU A 48 5.95 -9.02 5.40
N ASP A 49 6.63 -7.98 5.89
CA ASP A 49 6.74 -7.70 7.31
C ASP A 49 6.06 -6.38 7.70
N LEU A 50 6.20 -5.99 8.96
CA LEU A 50 5.62 -4.75 9.46
C LEU A 50 6.20 -3.51 8.78
N SER A 51 7.45 -3.56 8.29
CA SER A 51 8.07 -2.42 7.60
C SER A 51 7.39 -2.16 6.25
N THR A 52 6.96 -3.21 5.53
CA THR A 52 6.16 -3.09 4.31
C THR A 52 4.85 -2.34 4.58
N ILE A 53 4.14 -2.72 5.65
CA ILE A 53 2.88 -2.07 6.06
C ILE A 53 3.13 -0.60 6.41
N GLN A 54 4.18 -0.31 7.18
CA GLN A 54 4.55 1.05 7.55
C GLN A 54 4.89 1.92 6.33
N LEU A 55 5.57 1.36 5.33
CA LEU A 55 5.86 2.07 4.07
C LEU A 55 4.60 2.39 3.27
N ILE A 56 3.65 1.45 3.19
CA ILE A 56 2.36 1.70 2.51
C ILE A 56 1.59 2.84 3.22
N LEU A 57 1.52 2.81 4.56
CA LEU A 57 0.87 3.87 5.33
C LEU A 57 1.59 5.22 5.21
N ALA A 58 2.92 5.22 5.25
CA ALA A 58 3.73 6.43 5.06
C ALA A 58 3.57 7.01 3.65
N ALA A 59 3.49 6.16 2.63
CA ALA A 59 3.23 6.57 1.26
C ALA A 59 1.82 7.16 1.12
N ARG A 60 0.81 6.57 1.76
CA ARG A 60 -0.55 7.12 1.78
C ARG A 60 -0.58 8.53 2.37
N LEU A 61 0.02 8.73 3.55
CA LEU A 61 0.11 10.06 4.16
C LEU A 61 0.89 11.05 3.28
N SER A 62 1.92 10.57 2.57
CA SER A 62 2.71 11.36 1.63
C SER A 62 1.93 11.73 0.37
N ALA A 63 1.02 10.87 -0.09
CA ALA A 63 0.10 11.10 -1.18
C ALA A 63 -0.94 12.16 -0.82
N GLU A 64 -1.55 12.03 0.36
CA GLU A 64 -2.51 13.00 0.92
C GLU A 64 -1.89 14.41 0.99
N ARG A 65 -0.65 14.52 1.48
CA ARG A 65 0.09 15.79 1.54
C ARG A 65 0.42 16.39 0.16
N ARG A 66 0.51 15.57 -0.88
CA ARG A 66 0.73 15.97 -2.28
C ARG A 66 -0.58 16.23 -3.03
N GLY A 67 -1.74 15.93 -2.43
CA GLY A 67 -3.04 16.02 -3.10
C GLY A 67 -3.27 14.93 -4.14
N VAL A 68 -2.54 13.80 -4.07
CA VAL A 68 -2.73 12.64 -4.95
C VAL A 68 -3.32 11.47 -4.17
N SER A 69 -4.10 10.62 -4.83
CA SER A 69 -4.68 9.44 -4.19
C SER A 69 -3.73 8.24 -4.28
N LEU A 70 -3.67 7.44 -3.22
CA LEU A 70 -2.99 6.16 -3.19
C LEU A 70 -3.95 5.09 -2.68
N ARG A 71 -4.03 3.96 -3.38
CA ARG A 71 -4.94 2.84 -3.08
C ARG A 71 -4.28 1.48 -3.32
N LEU A 72 -4.78 0.43 -2.66
CA LEU A 72 -4.43 -0.95 -2.98
C LEU A 72 -5.27 -1.42 -4.16
N LYS A 73 -4.68 -2.23 -5.06
CA LYS A 73 -5.38 -2.83 -6.21
C LYS A 73 -6.56 -3.72 -5.80
N SER A 74 -6.46 -4.34 -4.64
CA SER A 74 -7.48 -5.24 -4.07
C SER A 74 -7.43 -5.16 -2.55
N PRO A 75 -8.50 -5.58 -1.86
CA PRO A 75 -8.48 -5.71 -0.41
C PRO A 75 -7.29 -6.56 0.05
N ALA A 76 -6.79 -6.29 1.25
CA ALA A 76 -5.71 -7.04 1.84
C ALA A 76 -6.06 -8.53 1.91
N ASP A 77 -5.26 -9.36 1.25
CA ASP A 77 -5.36 -10.81 1.23
C ASP A 77 -3.98 -11.44 1.46
N GLY A 78 -3.91 -12.78 1.43
CA GLY A 78 -2.66 -13.54 1.47
C GLY A 78 -1.69 -13.10 2.58
N ALA A 79 -0.45 -12.83 2.18
CA ALA A 79 0.61 -12.40 3.09
C ALA A 79 0.29 -11.06 3.78
N LEU A 80 -0.41 -10.13 3.11
CA LEU A 80 -0.75 -8.84 3.72
C LEU A 80 -1.77 -9.01 4.84
N ALA A 81 -2.85 -9.76 4.58
CA ALA A 81 -3.86 -10.03 5.59
C ALA A 81 -3.28 -10.77 6.79
N ALA A 82 -2.40 -11.75 6.55
CA ALA A 82 -1.74 -12.51 7.61
C ALA A 82 -0.85 -11.61 8.49
N THR A 83 -0.03 -10.73 7.90
CA THR A 83 0.84 -9.82 8.65
C THR A 83 0.05 -8.73 9.36
N LEU A 84 -1.00 -8.17 8.75
CA LEU A 84 -1.91 -7.24 9.43
C LEU A 84 -2.56 -7.88 10.67
N LEU A 85 -3.01 -9.13 10.56
CA LEU A 85 -3.59 -9.87 11.69
C LEU A 85 -2.56 -10.11 12.79
N ALA A 86 -1.36 -10.59 12.44
CA ALA A 86 -0.28 -10.84 13.39
C ALA A 86 0.17 -9.56 14.11
N ALA A 87 0.13 -8.41 13.43
CA ALA A 87 0.46 -7.10 13.99
C ALA A 87 -0.69 -6.45 14.78
N GLY A 88 -1.89 -7.04 14.79
CA GLY A 88 -3.08 -6.44 15.42
C GLY A 88 -3.62 -5.20 14.68
N LEU A 89 -3.38 -5.10 13.36
CA LEU A 89 -3.69 -3.97 12.49
C LEU A 89 -4.92 -4.19 11.59
N THR A 90 -5.68 -5.27 11.80
CA THR A 90 -6.92 -5.56 11.03
C THR A 90 -8.06 -4.58 11.30
N GLY A 91 -7.93 -3.81 12.38
CA GLY A 91 -8.80 -2.69 12.68
C GLY A 91 -9.72 -2.94 13.86
N GLY A 92 -9.73 -1.98 14.78
CA GLY A 92 -10.73 -1.85 15.83
C GLY A 92 -11.68 -0.70 15.47
N PRO A 93 -12.72 -0.44 16.27
CA PRO A 93 -13.70 0.64 16.04
C PRO A 93 -13.12 2.07 15.94
N LEU A 94 -11.81 2.24 16.16
CA LEU A 94 -11.08 3.51 16.11
C LEU A 94 -10.00 3.57 15.01
N SER A 95 -9.77 2.51 14.24
CA SER A 95 -8.69 2.51 13.25
C SER A 95 -9.14 3.11 11.92
N THR A 96 -8.64 4.29 11.59
CA THR A 96 -8.86 4.99 10.32
C THR A 96 -8.36 4.19 9.10
N ASP A 97 -7.43 3.26 9.30
CA ASP A 97 -6.81 2.48 8.22
C ASP A 97 -7.56 1.19 7.87
N SER A 98 -8.52 0.75 8.69
CA SER A 98 -9.27 -0.49 8.43
C SER A 98 -9.96 -0.45 7.07
N GLN A 99 -10.57 0.69 6.74
CA GLN A 99 -11.21 0.93 5.45
C GLN A 99 -10.24 0.78 4.28
N PHE A 100 -9.01 1.30 4.43
CA PHE A 100 -7.97 1.23 3.40
C PHE A 100 -7.58 -0.22 3.09
N TRP A 101 -7.51 -1.07 4.11
CA TRP A 101 -7.21 -2.51 3.94
C TRP A 101 -8.38 -3.30 3.33
N THR A 102 -9.62 -2.93 3.64
CA THR A 102 -10.80 -3.73 3.26
C THR A 102 -11.44 -3.35 1.93
N GLU A 103 -11.29 -2.10 1.48
CA GLU A 103 -12.04 -1.61 0.32
C GLU A 103 -11.34 -1.79 -1.01
N GLY A 104 -10.00 -1.92 -1.03
CA GLY A 104 -9.16 -2.12 -2.22
C GLY A 104 -9.84 -1.73 -3.53
N THR A 105 -9.87 -0.44 -3.81
CA THR A 105 -10.63 0.11 -4.94
C THR A 105 -9.82 0.10 -6.21
#